data_AF-A0A0F9JXF5-F1
#
_entry.id   AF-A0A0F9JXF5-F1
#
_cell.length_a   1.000
_cell.length_b   1.000
_cell.length_c   1.000
_cell.angle_alpha   90.00
_cell.angle_beta   90.00
_cell.angle_gamma   90.00
#
_symmetry.space_group_name_H-M   'P 1'
#
loop_
_entity.id
_entity.type
_entity.pdbx_description
1 polymer ?
#
loop_
_entity_poly.entity_id
_entity_poly.type
_entity_poly.pdbx_seq_one_letter_code
_entity_poly.pdbx_strand_id
1 'polypeptide(L)'
;MHPLAVGMYIRSICFQWAHGSVPNDPRKIQQITGVTPQEFNEHWSEVTEKLVLNKDGHWINQRAQVEMEKKLGIVEKRVIAGQKGGLAKAKAAALAKGVAKGVAKTWQMEEGRRKKEEGRGKGEDGSRKTEEDRPANIRAVFEHYRTYHLKLNPDPSSTSKEWQLIRERLKDGYTVDDLKAAIDGCHRSSYHCGENPRGMKYQSLELIVRDAKHVQEFLEVPEKQAVLSEKERRGQRAGENFLKGKP
;
A
#
# COMPACT_ATOMS: atom_id res chain seq x y z
N MET A 1 33.14 8.19 -6.42
CA MET A 1 32.14 9.27 -6.62
C MET A 1 32.46 10.37 -5.62
N HIS A 2 32.81 11.57 -6.10
CA HIS A 2 33.07 12.75 -5.28
C HIS A 2 31.87 13.10 -4.38
N PRO A 3 32.03 13.67 -3.17
CA PRO A 3 30.90 14.00 -2.30
C PRO A 3 29.82 14.88 -2.96
N LEU A 4 30.22 15.83 -3.81
CA LEU A 4 29.27 16.63 -4.60
C LEU A 4 28.54 15.77 -5.64
N ALA A 5 29.25 14.88 -6.35
CA ALA A 5 28.64 13.93 -7.28
C ALA A 5 27.64 12.99 -6.57
N VAL A 6 27.93 12.55 -5.34
CA VAL A 6 26.99 11.77 -4.52
C VAL A 6 25.73 12.58 -4.22
N GLY A 7 25.87 13.85 -3.84
CA GLY A 7 24.75 14.76 -3.62
C GLY A 7 23.89 14.96 -4.88
N MET A 8 24.54 15.19 -6.02
CA MET A 8 23.88 15.32 -7.33
C MET A 8 23.12 14.04 -7.71
N TYR A 9 23.73 12.88 -7.51
CA TYR A 9 23.11 11.57 -7.77
C TYR A 9 21.88 11.32 -6.91
N ILE A 10 21.98 11.55 -5.59
CA ILE A 10 20.86 11.35 -4.66
C ILE A 10 19.70 12.28 -5.01
N ARG A 11 19.96 13.58 -5.24
CA ARG A 11 18.92 14.55 -5.61
C ARG A 11 18.26 14.20 -6.94
N SER A 12 19.03 13.71 -7.92
CA SER A 12 18.52 13.22 -9.20
C SER A 12 17.58 12.02 -9.01
N ILE A 13 17.94 11.06 -8.16
CA ILE A 13 17.05 9.92 -7.84
C ILE A 13 15.79 10.38 -7.13
N CYS A 14 15.88 11.27 -6.14
CA CYS A 14 14.71 11.81 -5.46
C CYS A 14 13.76 12.52 -6.44
N PHE A 15 14.33 13.26 -7.39
CA PHE A 15 13.55 13.90 -8.46
C PHE A 15 12.89 12.86 -9.38
N GLN A 16 13.63 11.83 -9.81
CA GLN A 16 13.07 10.73 -10.60
C GLN A 16 11.90 10.05 -9.87
N TRP A 17 12.02 9.80 -8.56
CA TRP A 17 10.93 9.24 -7.76
C TRP A 17 9.67 10.11 -7.76
N ALA A 18 9.84 11.42 -7.76
CA ALA A 18 8.72 12.35 -7.75
C ALA A 18 8.11 12.55 -9.14
N HIS A 19 8.90 12.50 -10.21
CA HIS A 19 8.50 12.99 -11.54
C HIS A 19 8.68 11.97 -12.68
N GLY A 20 9.14 10.76 -12.37
CA GLY A 20 9.32 9.64 -13.30
C GLY A 20 10.69 9.60 -13.99
N SER A 21 11.27 10.75 -14.33
CA SER A 21 12.59 10.86 -14.99
C SER A 21 13.29 12.17 -14.64
N VAL A 22 14.59 12.24 -14.91
CA VAL A 22 15.42 13.44 -14.72
C VAL A 22 15.64 14.12 -16.08
N PRO A 23 15.40 15.44 -16.21
CA PRO A 23 15.61 16.17 -17.45
C PRO A 23 17.06 16.05 -17.94
N ASN A 24 17.27 16.04 -19.26
CA ASN A 24 18.61 16.08 -19.86
C ASN A 24 19.03 17.52 -20.26
N ASP A 25 18.51 18.52 -19.54
CA ASP A 25 18.91 19.92 -19.67
C ASP A 25 19.84 20.27 -18.50
N PRO A 26 21.12 20.61 -18.76
CA PRO A 26 22.09 20.95 -17.72
C PRO A 26 21.59 22.01 -16.72
N ARG A 27 20.85 23.03 -17.19
CA ARG A 27 20.33 24.09 -16.30
C ARG A 27 19.29 23.56 -15.33
N LYS A 28 18.39 22.69 -15.81
CA LYS A 28 17.40 22.03 -14.95
C LYS A 28 18.06 21.09 -13.97
N ILE A 29 19.07 20.34 -14.39
CA ILE A 29 19.80 19.45 -13.50
C ILE A 29 20.52 20.25 -12.41
N GLN A 30 21.16 21.37 -12.75
CA GLN A 30 21.78 22.27 -11.78
C GLN A 30 20.77 22.79 -10.76
N GLN A 31 19.56 23.16 -11.19
CA GLN A 31 18.48 23.57 -10.28
C GLN A 31 18.02 22.43 -9.35
N ILE A 32 17.86 21.22 -9.88
CA ILE A 32 17.45 20.03 -9.12
C ILE A 32 18.51 19.66 -8.07
N THR A 33 19.77 19.67 -8.49
CA THR A 33 20.89 19.24 -7.66
C THR A 33 21.43 20.35 -6.78
N GLY A 34 21.08 21.61 -7.05
CA GLY A 34 21.51 22.78 -6.29
C GLY A 34 23.01 23.04 -6.37
N VAL A 35 23.63 22.74 -7.51
CA VAL A 35 25.06 22.94 -7.76
C VAL A 35 25.29 24.07 -8.75
N THR A 36 26.46 24.69 -8.69
CA THR A 36 26.90 25.69 -9.65
C THR A 36 27.26 25.08 -11.00
N PRO A 37 27.30 25.88 -12.09
CA PRO A 37 27.72 25.37 -13.39
C PRO A 37 29.13 24.77 -13.41
N GLN A 38 30.05 25.31 -12.59
CA GLN A 38 31.41 24.79 -12.49
C GLN A 38 31.43 23.40 -11.86
N GLU A 39 30.82 23.25 -10.68
CA GLU A 39 30.71 21.95 -9.98
C GLU A 39 29.99 20.91 -10.85
N PHE A 40 28.98 21.33 -11.62
CA PHE A 40 28.28 20.47 -12.57
C PHE A 40 29.22 19.92 -13.64
N ASN A 41 30.01 20.79 -14.29
CA ASN A 41 30.93 20.39 -15.34
C ASN A 41 32.05 19.46 -14.81
N GLU A 42 32.46 19.66 -13.56
CA GLU A 42 33.52 18.85 -12.93
C GLU A 42 33.03 17.45 -12.53
N HIS A 43 31.77 17.30 -12.10
CA HIS A 43 31.31 16.09 -11.41
C HIS A 43 30.13 15.35 -12.04
N TRP A 44 29.43 15.93 -13.02
CA TRP A 44 28.24 15.31 -13.60
C TRP A 44 28.53 14.01 -14.36
N SER A 45 29.71 13.88 -14.98
CA SER A 45 30.13 12.66 -15.66
C SER A 45 30.09 11.44 -14.74
N GLU A 46 30.56 11.57 -13.50
CA GLU A 46 30.51 10.51 -12.47
C GLU A 46 29.07 10.06 -12.17
N VAL A 47 28.09 10.97 -12.24
CA VAL A 47 26.67 10.68 -11.99
C VAL A 47 26.06 9.94 -13.18
N THR A 48 26.41 10.35 -14.41
CA THR A 48 25.89 9.73 -15.64
C THR A 48 26.34 8.29 -15.83
N GLU A 49 27.43 7.83 -15.19
CA GLU A 49 27.81 6.41 -15.17
C GLU A 49 26.72 5.51 -14.54
N LYS A 50 25.84 6.08 -13.71
CA LYS A 50 24.77 5.36 -13.00
C LYS A 50 23.36 5.68 -13.51
N LEU A 51 23.26 6.47 -14.58
CA LEU A 51 22.01 6.86 -15.22
C LEU A 51 22.05 6.43 -16.68
N VAL A 52 20.90 6.06 -17.23
CA VAL A 52 20.77 5.77 -18.66
C VAL A 52 19.74 6.71 -19.27
N LEU A 53 19.88 7.01 -20.55
CA LEU A 53 18.88 7.77 -21.27
C LEU A 53 17.71 6.86 -21.64
N ASN A 54 16.49 7.33 -21.38
CA ASN A 54 15.28 6.69 -21.85
C ASN A 54 14.99 7.06 -23.32
N LYS A 55 13.89 6.53 -23.88
CA LYS A 55 13.47 6.81 -25.27
C LYS A 55 13.19 8.29 -25.54
N ASP A 56 12.80 9.03 -24.51
CA ASP A 56 12.48 10.47 -24.60
C ASP A 56 13.72 11.36 -24.37
N GLY A 57 14.90 10.76 -24.20
CA GLY A 57 16.14 11.48 -23.96
C GLY A 57 16.28 12.03 -22.54
N HIS A 58 15.51 11.53 -21.57
CA HIS A 58 15.63 11.84 -20.14
C HIS A 58 16.47 10.81 -19.40
N TRP A 59 17.16 11.24 -18.33
CA TRP A 59 17.96 10.37 -17.48
C TRP A 59 17.08 9.57 -16.52
N ILE A 60 17.39 8.28 -16.40
CA ILE A 60 16.72 7.36 -15.48
C ILE A 60 17.75 6.49 -14.76
N ASN A 61 17.53 6.26 -13.48
CA ASN A 61 18.15 5.16 -12.77
C ASN A 61 17.29 3.90 -12.94
N GLN A 62 17.84 2.87 -13.59
CA GLN A 62 17.11 1.63 -13.88
C GLN A 62 16.57 0.95 -12.62
N ARG A 63 17.36 0.95 -11.53
CA ARG A 63 16.96 0.33 -10.27
C ARG A 63 15.78 1.07 -9.64
N ALA A 64 15.81 2.40 -9.62
CA ALA A 64 14.68 3.18 -9.15
C ALA A 64 13.42 2.95 -10.00
N GLN A 65 13.58 2.79 -11.32
CA GLN A 65 12.47 2.53 -12.22
C GLN A 65 11.78 1.19 -11.94
N VAL A 66 12.52 0.09 -11.77
CA VAL A 66 11.94 -1.23 -11.45
C VAL A 66 11.09 -1.17 -10.17
N GLU A 67 11.59 -0.47 -9.15
CA GLU A 67 10.85 -0.30 -7.89
C GLU A 67 9.60 0.58 -8.05
N MET A 68 9.67 1.64 -8.87
CA MET A 68 8.52 2.47 -9.22
C MET A 68 7.45 1.67 -9.96
N GLU A 69 7.83 0.88 -10.97
CA GLU A 69 6.92 0.03 -11.74
C GLU A 69 6.23 -1.00 -10.84
N LYS A 70 6.96 -1.61 -9.92
CA LYS A 70 6.38 -2.51 -8.91
C LYS A 70 5.34 -1.81 -8.05
N LYS A 71 5.66 -0.61 -7.54
CA LYS A 71 4.71 0.19 -6.73
C LYS A 71 3.51 0.64 -7.53
N LEU A 72 3.71 1.14 -8.74
CA LEU A 72 2.63 1.57 -9.64
C LEU A 72 1.70 0.41 -9.98
N GLY A 73 2.24 -0.78 -10.27
CA GLY A 73 1.45 -1.98 -10.52
C GLY A 73 0.62 -2.40 -9.29
N ILE A 74 1.17 -2.24 -8.07
CA ILE A 74 0.41 -2.47 -6.83
C ILE A 74 -0.71 -1.44 -6.68
N VAL A 75 -0.42 -0.16 -6.90
CA VAL A 75 -1.42 0.93 -6.83
C VAL A 75 -2.52 0.70 -7.85
N GLU A 76 -2.20 0.36 -9.09
CA GLU A 76 -3.16 0.09 -10.16
C GLU A 76 -4.07 -1.10 -9.81
N LYS A 77 -3.50 -2.21 -9.35
CA LYS A 77 -4.28 -3.37 -8.87
C LYS A 77 -5.24 -2.96 -7.74
N ARG A 78 -4.77 -2.15 -6.78
CA ARG A 78 -5.59 -1.64 -5.67
C ARG A 78 -6.70 -0.71 -6.15
N VAL A 79 -6.44 0.16 -7.12
CA VAL A 79 -7.47 1.04 -7.72
C VAL A 79 -8.55 0.19 -8.41
N ILE A 80 -8.16 -0.79 -9.22
CA ILE A 80 -9.10 -1.70 -9.91
C ILE A 80 -9.93 -2.48 -8.88
N ALA A 81 -9.30 -3.01 -7.82
CA ALA A 81 -9.99 -3.71 -6.76
C ALA A 81 -10.97 -2.80 -6.00
N GLY A 82 -10.57 -1.57 -5.69
CA GLY A 82 -11.42 -0.54 -5.07
C GLY A 82 -12.64 -0.20 -5.93
N GLN A 83 -12.45 -0.03 -7.24
CA GLN A 83 -13.55 0.20 -8.19
C GLN A 83 -14.53 -0.99 -8.23
N LYS A 84 -14.03 -2.23 -8.28
CA LYS A 84 -14.86 -3.44 -8.24
C LYS A 84 -15.70 -3.51 -6.95
N GLY A 85 -15.09 -3.24 -5.81
CA GLY A 85 -15.77 -3.20 -4.51
C GLY A 85 -16.85 -2.12 -4.44
N GLY A 86 -16.54 -0.91 -4.94
CA GLY A 86 -17.48 0.20 -5.03
C GLY A 86 -18.69 -0.13 -5.91
N LEU A 87 -18.46 -0.73 -7.07
CA LEU A 87 -19.51 -1.16 -8.00
C LEU A 87 -20.43 -2.22 -7.37
N ALA A 88 -19.85 -3.22 -6.69
CA ALA A 88 -20.60 -4.26 -6.01
C ALA A 88 -21.49 -3.66 -4.91
N LYS A 89 -20.97 -2.71 -4.12
CA LYS A 89 -21.73 -1.99 -3.10
C LYS A 89 -22.87 -1.16 -3.69
N ALA A 90 -22.62 -0.45 -4.80
CA ALA A 90 -23.65 0.32 -5.50
C ALA A 90 -24.76 -0.58 -6.06
N LYS A 91 -24.40 -1.72 -6.67
CA LYS A 91 -25.35 -2.72 -7.18
C LYS A 91 -26.21 -3.31 -6.06
N ALA A 92 -25.61 -3.65 -4.91
CA ALA A 92 -26.33 -4.13 -3.74
C ALA A 92 -27.29 -3.07 -3.16
N ALA A 93 -26.86 -1.81 -3.09
CA ALA A 93 -27.70 -0.71 -2.62
C ALA A 93 -28.88 -0.41 -3.57
N ALA A 94 -28.67 -0.50 -4.88
CA ALA A 94 -29.73 -0.34 -5.88
C ALA A 94 -30.77 -1.47 -5.81
N LEU A 95 -30.31 -2.71 -5.58
CA LEU A 95 -31.17 -3.87 -5.41
C LEU A 95 -32.04 -3.74 -4.14
N ALA A 96 -31.46 -3.27 -3.03
CA ALA A 96 -32.16 -3.06 -1.76
C ALA A 96 -33.23 -1.95 -1.83
N LYS A 97 -33.08 -0.97 -2.73
CA LYS A 97 -34.06 0.12 -2.93
C LYS A 97 -35.23 -0.24 -3.87
N GLY A 98 -35.33 -1.48 -4.35
CA GLY A 98 -36.48 -1.95 -5.12
C GLY A 98 -36.63 -1.36 -6.53
N VAL A 99 -35.64 -0.64 -7.06
CA VAL A 99 -35.70 0.04 -8.38
C VAL A 99 -35.46 -0.93 -9.56
N ALA A 100 -35.20 -2.22 -9.30
CA ALA A 100 -34.43 -3.04 -10.23
C ALA A 100 -35.17 -4.20 -10.95
N LYS A 101 -36.51 -4.21 -11.07
CA LYS A 101 -37.16 -5.34 -11.79
C LYS A 101 -36.83 -5.39 -13.30
N GLY A 102 -36.68 -4.26 -13.97
CA GLY A 102 -36.34 -4.21 -15.40
C GLY A 102 -34.83 -4.21 -15.70
N VAL A 103 -34.06 -3.58 -14.81
CA VAL A 103 -32.63 -3.32 -15.03
C VAL A 103 -31.79 -4.57 -14.68
N ALA A 104 -32.15 -5.35 -13.66
CA ALA A 104 -31.40 -6.54 -13.21
C ALA A 104 -31.21 -7.63 -14.29
N LYS A 105 -32.18 -7.77 -15.21
CA LYS A 105 -32.11 -8.75 -16.32
C LYS A 105 -31.01 -8.40 -17.32
N THR A 106 -30.77 -7.11 -17.55
CA THR A 106 -29.73 -6.59 -18.43
C THR A 106 -28.33 -6.85 -17.86
N TRP A 107 -28.12 -6.63 -16.55
CA TRP A 107 -26.84 -6.93 -15.88
C TRP A 107 -26.52 -8.42 -15.85
N GLN A 108 -27.52 -9.29 -15.69
CA GLN A 108 -27.33 -10.74 -15.74
C GLN A 108 -26.92 -11.24 -17.14
N MET A 109 -27.46 -10.63 -18.20
CA MET A 109 -27.05 -10.93 -19.58
C MET A 109 -25.63 -10.40 -19.89
N GLU A 110 -25.27 -9.22 -19.39
CA GLU A 110 -23.93 -8.63 -19.57
C GLU A 110 -22.83 -9.37 -18.79
N GLU A 111 -23.08 -9.76 -17.54
CA GLU A 111 -22.16 -10.61 -16.75
C GLU A 111 -22.00 -12.00 -17.37
N GLY A 112 -23.08 -12.57 -17.94
CA GLY A 112 -23.04 -13.83 -18.66
C GLY A 112 -22.22 -13.74 -19.95
N ARG A 113 -22.32 -12.63 -20.68
CA ARG A 113 -21.55 -12.38 -21.92
C ARG A 113 -20.07 -12.14 -21.62
N ARG A 114 -19.74 -11.37 -20.58
CA ARG A 114 -18.36 -11.10 -20.14
C ARG A 114 -17.64 -12.35 -19.63
N LYS A 115 -18.33 -13.22 -18.88
CA LYS A 115 -17.81 -14.54 -18.48
C LYS A 115 -17.56 -15.48 -19.67
N LYS A 116 -18.38 -15.37 -20.72
CA LYS A 116 -18.23 -16.18 -21.94
C LYS A 116 -17.07 -15.71 -22.83
N GLU A 117 -16.76 -14.42 -22.82
CA GLU A 117 -15.59 -13.83 -23.48
C GLU A 117 -14.29 -14.10 -22.70
N GLU A 118 -14.27 -13.95 -21.37
CA GLU A 118 -13.12 -14.32 -20.52
C GLU A 118 -12.84 -15.84 -20.51
N GLY A 119 -13.86 -16.67 -20.75
CA GLY A 119 -13.73 -18.13 -20.83
C GLY A 119 -13.10 -18.64 -22.13
N ARG A 120 -13.07 -17.83 -23.21
CA ARG A 120 -12.58 -18.27 -24.53
C ARG A 120 -11.07 -18.07 -24.75
N GLY A 121 -10.38 -17.42 -23.83
CA GLY A 121 -8.93 -17.20 -23.87
C GLY A 121 -8.09 -18.04 -22.91
N LYS A 122 -8.68 -18.98 -22.16
CA LYS A 122 -7.97 -19.90 -21.26
C LYS A 122 -7.86 -21.30 -21.86
N GLY A 123 -7.17 -21.40 -22.98
CA GLY A 123 -6.54 -22.64 -23.41
C GLY A 123 -5.05 -22.55 -23.06
N GLU A 124 -4.61 -23.43 -22.16
CA GLU A 124 -3.21 -23.85 -21.99
C GLU A 124 -2.20 -22.81 -21.44
N ASP A 125 -2.25 -22.56 -20.14
CA ASP A 125 -1.01 -22.48 -19.34
C ASP A 125 -1.32 -22.92 -17.90
N GLY A 126 -1.11 -24.21 -17.66
CA GLY A 126 -1.22 -24.83 -16.37
C GLY A 126 0.03 -24.56 -15.54
N SER A 127 -0.17 -24.00 -14.35
CA SER A 127 0.74 -24.07 -13.20
C SER A 127 1.99 -23.18 -13.22
N ARG A 128 1.78 -21.90 -12.91
CA ARG A 128 2.73 -21.16 -12.06
C ARG A 128 1.97 -20.41 -10.97
N LYS A 129 1.82 -21.04 -9.80
CA LYS A 129 1.33 -20.36 -8.59
C LYS A 129 2.30 -19.20 -8.30
N THR A 130 1.83 -17.96 -8.32
CA THR A 130 2.62 -16.81 -7.86
C THR A 130 3.04 -17.04 -6.40
N GLU A 131 4.25 -16.62 -6.00
CA GLU A 131 4.76 -16.77 -4.62
C GLU A 131 3.80 -16.28 -3.54
N GLU A 132 2.91 -15.36 -3.93
CA GLU A 132 1.98 -14.59 -3.12
C GLU A 132 0.79 -15.43 -2.60
N ASP A 133 0.39 -16.51 -3.27
CA ASP A 133 -0.73 -17.40 -2.88
C ASP A 133 -0.25 -18.61 -2.04
N ARG A 134 0.97 -18.57 -1.49
CA ARG A 134 1.47 -19.67 -0.65
C ARG A 134 0.64 -19.75 0.64
N PRO A 135 0.19 -20.95 1.05
CA PRO A 135 -0.47 -21.15 2.35
C PRO A 135 0.31 -20.59 3.53
N ALA A 136 1.63 -20.52 3.44
CA ALA A 136 2.51 -19.89 4.42
C ALA A 136 2.20 -18.40 4.65
N ASN A 137 1.94 -17.64 3.58
CA ASN A 137 1.63 -16.21 3.66
C ASN A 137 0.32 -15.98 4.41
N ILE A 138 -0.71 -16.79 4.10
CA ILE A 138 -2.01 -16.71 4.75
C ILE A 138 -1.88 -17.06 6.22
N ARG A 139 -1.14 -18.14 6.55
CA ARG A 139 -0.86 -18.52 7.94
C ARG A 139 -0.15 -17.43 8.73
N ALA A 140 0.82 -16.73 8.12
CA ALA A 140 1.53 -15.63 8.78
C ALA A 140 0.60 -14.47 9.16
N VAL A 141 -0.43 -14.18 8.36
CA VAL A 141 -1.47 -13.18 8.70
C VAL A 141 -2.31 -13.65 9.89
N PHE A 142 -2.72 -14.93 9.90
CA PHE A 142 -3.44 -15.50 11.03
C PHE A 142 -2.62 -15.51 12.31
N GLU A 143 -1.35 -15.90 12.24
CA GLU A 143 -0.43 -15.90 13.38
C GLU A 143 -0.32 -14.51 14.00
N HIS A 144 -0.18 -13.47 13.17
CA HIS A 144 -0.18 -12.09 13.64
C HIS A 144 -1.50 -11.72 14.32
N TYR A 145 -2.63 -12.08 13.73
CA TYR A 145 -3.95 -11.85 14.33
C TYR A 145 -4.12 -12.52 15.71
N ARG A 146 -3.51 -13.69 15.92
CA ARG A 146 -3.54 -14.41 17.20
C ARG A 146 -2.81 -13.67 18.33
N THR A 147 -1.87 -12.77 18.01
CA THR A 147 -1.19 -11.96 19.04
C THR A 147 -2.16 -11.08 19.82
N TYR A 148 -3.22 -10.58 19.17
CA TYR A 148 -4.31 -9.83 19.81
C TYR A 148 -5.43 -10.73 20.35
N HIS A 149 -5.57 -11.94 19.78
CA HIS A 149 -6.64 -12.88 20.09
C HIS A 149 -6.10 -14.25 20.52
N LEU A 150 -5.37 -14.27 21.64
CA LEU A 150 -4.72 -15.46 22.21
C LEU A 150 -5.68 -16.65 22.48
N LYS A 151 -6.99 -16.39 22.60
CA LYS A 151 -8.02 -17.40 22.88
C LYS A 151 -8.60 -18.10 21.63
N LEU A 152 -8.05 -17.88 20.44
CA LEU A 152 -8.48 -18.59 19.21
C LEU A 152 -7.70 -19.90 19.00
N ASN A 153 -8.44 -21.02 18.84
CA ASN A 153 -8.00 -22.33 18.31
C ASN A 153 -9.19 -22.92 17.52
N PRO A 154 -9.04 -23.43 16.28
CA PRO A 154 -7.93 -24.21 15.71
C PRO A 154 -7.18 -23.48 14.57
N ASP A 155 -6.18 -24.15 13.98
CA ASP A 155 -5.51 -23.67 12.78
C ASP A 155 -6.51 -23.32 11.67
N PRO A 156 -6.28 -22.22 10.95
CA PRO A 156 -7.21 -21.77 9.94
C PRO A 156 -7.27 -22.80 8.81
N SER A 157 -8.47 -23.31 8.56
CA SER A 157 -8.73 -24.21 7.44
C SER A 157 -8.71 -23.43 6.14
N SER A 158 -8.18 -24.03 5.07
CA SER A 158 -8.22 -23.45 3.72
C SER A 158 -9.63 -23.23 3.18
N THR A 159 -10.63 -23.84 3.80
CA THR A 159 -12.05 -23.70 3.48
C THR A 159 -12.72 -22.58 4.28
N SER A 160 -12.05 -21.97 5.27
CA SER A 160 -12.66 -20.91 6.07
C SER A 160 -12.84 -19.63 5.25
N LYS A 161 -13.81 -18.81 5.65
CA LYS A 161 -14.12 -17.55 4.96
C LYS A 161 -12.95 -16.58 5.04
N GLU A 162 -12.31 -16.48 6.20
CA GLU A 162 -11.17 -15.61 6.46
C GLU A 162 -9.97 -16.02 5.60
N TRP A 163 -9.74 -17.32 5.43
CA TRP A 163 -8.70 -17.82 4.53
C TRP A 163 -8.94 -17.36 3.09
N GLN A 164 -10.18 -17.51 2.61
CA GLN A 164 -10.54 -17.06 1.25
C GLN A 164 -10.41 -15.55 1.10
N LEU A 165 -10.84 -14.77 2.09
CA LEU A 165 -10.71 -13.32 2.07
C LEU A 165 -9.25 -12.87 2.05
N ILE A 166 -8.38 -13.43 2.91
CA ILE A 166 -6.94 -13.12 2.90
C ILE A 166 -6.35 -13.47 1.54
N ARG A 167 -6.68 -14.65 1.00
CA ARG A 167 -6.23 -15.07 -0.32
C ARG A 167 -6.65 -14.09 -1.42
N GLU A 168 -7.89 -13.60 -1.38
CA GLU A 168 -8.37 -12.57 -2.31
C GLU A 168 -7.60 -11.26 -2.16
N ARG A 169 -7.34 -10.80 -0.93
CA ARG A 169 -6.54 -9.57 -0.72
C ARG A 169 -5.11 -9.72 -1.24
N LEU A 170 -4.48 -10.87 -1.05
CA LEU A 170 -3.14 -11.14 -1.60
C LEU A 170 -3.17 -11.09 -3.14
N LYS A 171 -4.23 -11.60 -3.78
CA LYS A 171 -4.42 -11.49 -5.24
C LYS A 171 -4.69 -10.07 -5.72
N ASP A 172 -5.35 -9.26 -4.90
CA ASP A 172 -5.58 -7.84 -5.17
C ASP A 172 -4.30 -6.98 -5.07
N GLY A 173 -3.16 -7.59 -4.69
CA GLY A 173 -1.85 -6.93 -4.61
C GLY A 173 -1.51 -6.37 -3.23
N TYR A 174 -2.23 -6.77 -2.18
CA TYR A 174 -1.79 -6.53 -0.81
C TYR A 174 -0.70 -7.52 -0.42
N THR A 175 0.29 -7.05 0.33
CA THR A 175 1.34 -7.90 0.89
C THR A 175 0.90 -8.49 2.22
N VAL A 176 1.61 -9.52 2.70
CA VAL A 176 1.40 -10.05 4.05
C VAL A 176 1.57 -8.96 5.10
N ASP A 177 2.57 -8.10 4.94
CA ASP A 177 2.85 -7.00 5.87
C ASP A 177 1.76 -5.92 5.84
N ASP A 178 1.18 -5.62 4.68
CA ASP A 178 0.01 -4.73 4.60
C ASP A 178 -1.17 -5.30 5.42
N LEU A 179 -1.43 -6.60 5.31
CA LEU A 179 -2.53 -7.24 6.05
C LEU A 179 -2.25 -7.29 7.55
N LYS A 180 -1.00 -7.48 7.97
CA LYS A 180 -0.59 -7.37 9.38
C LYS A 180 -0.78 -5.94 9.90
N ALA A 181 -0.32 -4.94 9.15
CA ALA A 181 -0.50 -3.54 9.51
C ALA A 181 -1.98 -3.12 9.58
N ALA A 182 -2.83 -3.69 8.70
CA ALA A 182 -4.28 -3.51 8.80
C ALA A 182 -4.86 -4.13 10.07
N ILE A 183 -4.38 -5.31 10.49
CA ILE A 183 -4.75 -5.89 11.80
C ILE A 183 -4.36 -4.94 12.93
N ASP A 184 -3.12 -4.42 12.93
CA ASP A 184 -2.65 -3.48 13.95
C ASP A 184 -3.48 -2.18 13.94
N GLY A 185 -3.83 -1.67 12.76
CA GLY A 185 -4.70 -0.51 12.58
C GLY A 185 -6.07 -0.68 13.21
N CYS A 186 -6.71 -1.84 13.00
CA CYS A 186 -7.99 -2.16 13.62
C CYS A 186 -7.92 -2.13 15.15
N HIS A 187 -6.85 -2.68 15.72
CA HIS A 187 -6.61 -2.73 17.17
C HIS A 187 -6.14 -1.39 17.78
N ARG A 188 -5.81 -0.41 16.94
CA ARG A 188 -5.50 0.98 17.34
C ARG A 188 -6.71 1.90 17.24
N SER A 189 -7.73 1.53 16.46
CA SER A 189 -8.91 2.36 16.26
C SER A 189 -9.83 2.32 17.48
N SER A 190 -9.99 3.47 18.16
CA SER A 190 -10.87 3.62 19.33
C SER A 190 -12.29 3.10 19.06
N TYR A 191 -12.86 3.48 17.92
CA TYR A 191 -14.19 3.05 17.50
C TYR A 191 -14.30 1.51 17.39
N HIS A 192 -13.31 0.85 16.81
CA HIS A 192 -13.31 -0.62 16.65
C HIS A 192 -12.97 -1.35 17.95
N CYS A 193 -12.25 -0.69 18.87
CA CYS A 193 -11.93 -1.19 20.20
C CYS A 193 -13.07 -1.04 21.24
N GLY A 194 -14.23 -0.51 20.84
CA GLY A 194 -15.43 -0.42 21.67
C GLY A 194 -15.82 1.00 22.09
N GLU A 195 -15.05 2.02 21.72
CA GLU A 195 -15.44 3.43 21.88
C GLU A 195 -16.41 3.85 20.77
N ASN A 196 -17.52 3.12 20.68
CA ASN A 196 -18.62 3.40 19.78
C ASN A 196 -19.94 3.45 20.55
N PRO A 197 -21.01 4.05 19.99
CA PRO A 197 -22.29 4.17 20.69
C PRO A 197 -22.90 2.83 21.13
N ARG A 198 -22.45 1.73 20.54
CA ARG A 198 -22.91 0.37 20.87
C ARG A 198 -22.05 -0.31 21.94
N GLY A 199 -20.89 0.24 22.30
CA GLY A 199 -19.93 -0.38 23.21
C GLY A 199 -19.34 -1.70 22.71
N MET A 200 -19.45 -2.01 21.41
CA MET A 200 -19.11 -3.32 20.85
C MET A 200 -17.73 -3.32 20.19
N LYS A 201 -16.95 -4.39 20.38
CA LYS A 201 -15.66 -4.55 19.69
C LYS A 201 -15.85 -5.13 18.29
N TYR A 202 -15.28 -4.46 17.29
CA TYR A 202 -15.32 -4.84 15.88
C TYR A 202 -13.90 -5.14 15.38
N GLN A 203 -13.33 -6.25 15.86
CA GLN A 203 -11.94 -6.63 15.57
C GLN A 203 -11.85 -8.00 14.88
N SER A 204 -12.92 -8.48 14.24
CA SER A 204 -12.90 -9.78 13.57
C SER A 204 -12.04 -9.72 12.31
N LEU A 205 -11.27 -10.77 12.05
CA LEU A 205 -10.45 -10.88 10.84
C LEU A 205 -11.30 -10.78 9.56
N GLU A 206 -12.52 -11.35 9.56
CA GLU A 206 -13.49 -11.20 8.49
C GLU A 206 -13.82 -9.73 8.16
N LEU A 207 -13.89 -8.85 9.17
CA LEU A 207 -14.10 -7.41 8.96
C LEU A 207 -12.85 -6.75 8.41
N ILE A 208 -11.69 -7.06 8.99
CA ILE A 208 -10.40 -6.43 8.66
C ILE A 208 -10.03 -6.68 7.20
N VAL A 209 -10.19 -7.92 6.72
CA VAL A 209 -9.82 -8.32 5.35
C VAL A 209 -11.02 -8.40 4.39
N ARG A 210 -12.17 -7.83 4.78
CA ARG A 210 -13.45 -7.94 4.07
C ARG A 210 -13.36 -7.50 2.61
N ASP A 211 -12.82 -6.31 2.40
CA ASP A 211 -12.64 -5.69 1.09
C ASP A 211 -11.43 -4.74 1.12
N ALA A 212 -11.02 -4.28 -0.07
CA ALA A 212 -9.90 -3.36 -0.21
C ALA A 212 -10.09 -2.06 0.59
N LYS A 213 -11.34 -1.60 0.78
CA LYS A 213 -11.64 -0.38 1.53
C LYS A 213 -11.31 -0.57 3.02
N HIS A 214 -11.74 -1.67 3.64
CA HIS A 214 -11.45 -1.92 5.06
C HIS A 214 -9.96 -2.10 5.30
N VAL A 215 -9.27 -2.84 4.43
CA VAL A 215 -7.81 -2.99 4.52
C VAL A 215 -7.13 -1.62 4.47
N GLN A 216 -7.53 -0.77 3.52
CA GLN A 216 -6.97 0.58 3.38
C GLN A 216 -7.31 1.48 4.58
N GLU A 217 -8.56 1.45 5.05
CA GLU A 217 -9.02 2.22 6.22
C GLU A 217 -8.17 1.90 7.45
N PHE A 218 -7.83 0.63 7.66
CA PHE A 218 -6.98 0.23 8.78
C PHE A 218 -5.49 0.49 8.56
N LEU A 219 -4.99 0.44 7.33
CA LEU A 219 -3.63 0.85 7.00
C LEU A 219 -3.38 2.33 7.29
N GLU A 220 -4.38 3.17 7.08
CA GLU A 220 -4.31 4.62 7.29
C GLU A 220 -4.43 5.02 8.77
N VAL A 221 -4.79 4.09 9.66
CA VAL A 221 -4.78 4.36 11.11
C VAL A 221 -3.33 4.60 11.53
N PRO A 222 -2.97 5.82 11.96
CA PRO A 222 -1.60 6.13 12.31
C PRO A 222 -1.15 5.23 13.47
N GLU A 223 0.16 4.95 13.53
CA GLU A 223 0.73 4.44 14.77
C GLU A 223 0.33 5.36 15.90
N LYS A 224 -0.19 4.76 16.98
CA LYS A 224 -0.46 5.48 18.21
C LYS A 224 0.91 5.98 18.66
N GLN A 225 1.22 7.23 18.29
CA GLN A 225 2.45 7.87 18.74
C GLN A 225 2.45 7.70 20.26
N ALA A 226 3.58 7.29 20.81
CA ALA A 226 3.76 7.29 22.25
C ALA A 226 3.64 8.74 22.71
N VAL A 227 2.42 9.19 22.95
CA VAL A 227 2.16 10.47 23.59
C VAL A 227 2.69 10.25 24.99
N LEU A 228 3.89 10.79 25.24
CA LEU A 228 4.46 10.85 26.57
C LEU A 228 3.35 11.29 27.52
N SER A 229 3.14 10.52 28.58
CA SER A 229 2.16 10.86 29.60
C SER A 229 2.42 12.27 30.13
N GLU A 230 1.41 12.92 30.70
CA GLU A 230 1.55 14.24 31.35
C GLU A 230 2.77 14.29 32.29
N LYS A 231 3.03 13.18 32.98
CA LYS A 231 4.17 12.97 33.88
C LYS A 231 5.51 12.95 33.14
N GLU A 232 5.60 12.21 32.04
CA GLU A 232 6.81 12.14 31.20
C GLU A 232 7.08 13.45 30.46
N ARG A 233 6.04 14.14 29.98
CA ARG A 233 6.15 15.49 29.39
C ARG A 233 6.64 16.51 30.40
N ARG A 234 6.18 16.41 31.65
CA ARG A 234 6.63 17.27 32.76
C ARG A 234 8.09 16.99 33.12
N GLY A 235 8.50 15.71 33.13
CA GLY A 235 9.89 15.30 33.32
C GLY A 235 10.82 15.80 32.21
N GLN A 236 10.42 15.66 30.94
CA GLN A 236 11.17 16.20 29.81
C GLN A 236 11.31 17.72 29.88
N ARG A 237 10.22 18.45 30.16
CA ARG A 237 10.28 19.91 30.34
C ARG A 237 11.21 20.33 31.48
N ALA A 238 11.18 19.61 32.60
CA ALA A 238 12.08 19.88 33.72
C ALA A 238 13.55 19.65 33.33
N GLY A 239 13.85 18.58 32.59
CA GLY A 239 15.19 18.31 32.06
C GLY A 239 15.66 19.35 31.03
N GLU A 240 14.78 19.76 30.11
CA GLU A 240 15.09 20.81 29.14
C GLU A 240 15.34 22.17 29.78
N ASN A 241 14.57 22.54 30.81
CA ASN A 241 14.76 23.79 31.55
C ASN A 241 16.08 23.77 32.34
N PHE A 242 16.42 22.62 32.94
CA PHE A 242 17.70 22.42 33.62
C PHE A 242 18.89 22.56 32.67
N LEU A 243 18.85 21.93 31.49
CA LEU A 243 19.90 22.03 30.48
C LEU A 243 20.03 23.44 29.87
N LYS A 244 18.93 24.20 29.81
CA LYS A 244 18.91 25.58 29.31
C LYS A 244 19.26 26.62 30.38
N GLY A 245 19.58 26.21 31.60
CA GLY A 245 19.99 27.11 32.69
C GLY A 245 18.94 28.16 33.08
N LYS A 246 17.66 27.91 32.77
CA LYS A 246 16.56 28.79 33.18
C LYS A 246 15.93 28.21 34.45
N PRO A 247 16.01 28.91 35.59
CA PRO A 247 15.27 28.53 36.80
C PRO A 247 13.76 28.56 36.56
#